data_AF-A0A0T5P0V4-F1
#
_entry.id   AF-A0A0T5P0V4-F1
#
_cell.length_a   1.000
_cell.length_b   1.000
_cell.length_c   1.000
_cell.angle_alpha   90.00
_cell.angle_beta   90.00
_cell.angle_gamma   90.00
#
_symmetry.space_group_name_H-M   'P 1'
#
loop_
_entity.id
_entity.type
_entity.pdbx_description
1 polymer ?
#
loop_
_entity_poly.entity_id
_entity_poly.type
_entity_poly.pdbx_seq_one_letter_code
_entity_poly.pdbx_strand_id
1 'polypeptide(L)'
;MADLRPAGDKAHTARVEADLQKFVSYWSGMRRGGDVPLRTEIDPRGIESLLSNAFIAEKVAPGIARLRIAGTHLSDVMGMEVRGMPLSALIAPEDRGQLADALVDLFERPATLRLDLTAPGGIRRAAMAATLVVLPLRSDLGDISRALGCFVTSGPIGSTPRRFKVVACKVTPLDLTDATATGFREEQARLAPPAPKARHERPAPLSHPSERPYLRLVHSD
;
A
#
# COMPACT_ATOMS: atom_id res chain seq x y z
N MET A 1 8.69 -5.81 47.32
CA MET A 1 8.94 -6.97 46.45
C MET A 1 9.35 -6.41 45.10
N ALA A 2 10.67 -6.29 44.89
CA ALA A 2 11.24 -5.47 43.82
C ALA A 2 11.04 -6.11 42.45
N ASP A 3 10.51 -5.31 41.54
CA ASP A 3 10.15 -5.64 40.16
C ASP A 3 11.43 -5.79 39.32
N LEU A 4 12.00 -7.01 39.30
CA LEU A 4 13.07 -7.38 38.35
C LEU A 4 12.47 -7.49 36.94
N ARG A 5 12.26 -6.35 36.26
CA ARG A 5 12.14 -6.34 34.80
C ARG A 5 13.45 -6.90 34.22
N PRO A 6 13.45 -8.00 33.46
CA PRO A 6 14.67 -8.59 32.95
C PRO A 6 15.35 -7.64 31.97
N ALA A 7 16.63 -7.35 32.18
CA ALA A 7 17.43 -6.47 31.32
C ALA A 7 17.43 -6.89 29.84
N GLY A 8 17.14 -8.17 29.55
CA GLY A 8 17.00 -8.70 28.19
C GLY A 8 15.84 -8.11 27.38
N ASP A 9 14.74 -7.73 28.04
CA ASP A 9 13.56 -7.17 27.36
C ASP A 9 13.82 -5.73 26.86
N LYS A 10 14.57 -4.96 27.66
CA LYS A 10 15.03 -3.61 27.27
C LYS A 10 16.03 -3.67 26.11
N ALA A 11 17.00 -4.58 26.16
CA ALA A 11 18.00 -4.73 25.10
C ALA A 11 17.37 -5.16 23.77
N HIS A 12 16.42 -6.11 23.81
CA HIS A 12 15.66 -6.52 22.63
C HIS A 12 14.84 -5.36 22.05
N THR A 13 14.12 -4.62 22.90
CA THR A 13 13.34 -3.45 22.48
C THR A 13 14.23 -2.38 21.84
N ALA A 14 15.38 -2.08 22.44
CA ALA A 14 16.34 -1.12 21.89
C ALA A 14 16.89 -1.57 20.52
N ARG A 15 17.11 -2.89 20.33
CA ARG A 15 17.56 -3.43 19.06
C ARG A 15 16.48 -3.32 17.98
N VAL A 16 15.24 -3.66 18.30
CA VAL A 16 14.09 -3.51 17.40
C VAL A 16 13.94 -2.06 16.96
N GLU A 17 14.03 -1.12 17.89
CA GLU A 17 13.95 0.30 17.56
C GLU A 17 15.11 0.75 16.65
N ALA A 18 16.33 0.29 16.92
CA ALA A 18 17.48 0.59 16.07
C ALA A 18 17.32 0.04 14.64
N ASP A 19 16.77 -1.17 14.48
CA ASP A 19 16.55 -1.76 13.17
C ASP A 19 15.39 -1.07 12.42
N LEU A 20 14.30 -0.70 13.11
CA LEU A 20 13.25 0.14 12.53
C LEU A 20 13.76 1.53 12.13
N GLN A 21 14.63 2.14 12.92
CA GLN A 21 15.26 3.41 12.56
C GLN A 21 16.10 3.26 11.30
N LYS A 22 16.87 2.17 11.14
CA LYS A 22 17.60 1.90 9.89
C LYS A 22 16.66 1.74 8.70
N PHE A 23 15.52 1.09 8.88
CA PHE A 23 14.51 0.94 7.83
C PHE A 23 13.97 2.29 7.35
N VAL A 24 13.63 3.17 8.30
CA VAL A 24 13.17 4.54 8.00
C VAL A 24 14.30 5.37 7.36
N SER A 25 15.53 5.27 7.87
CA SER A 25 16.69 5.96 7.32
C SER A 25 17.02 5.50 5.90
N TYR A 26 16.91 4.19 5.63
CA TYR A 26 17.08 3.63 4.29
C TYR A 26 16.09 4.26 3.31
N TRP A 27 14.79 4.21 3.63
CA TRP A 27 13.75 4.82 2.79
C TRP A 27 13.98 6.33 2.62
N SER A 28 14.36 7.03 3.70
CA SER A 28 14.65 8.46 3.65
C SER A 28 15.84 8.78 2.73
N GLY A 29 16.86 7.93 2.70
CA GLY A 29 18.01 8.06 1.79
C GLY A 29 17.66 7.87 0.31
N MET A 30 16.52 7.24 0.01
CA MET A 30 16.01 7.11 -1.36
C MET A 30 15.27 8.36 -1.85
N ARG A 31 14.88 9.27 -0.95
CA ARG A 31 14.14 10.50 -1.30
C ARG A 31 15.06 11.46 -2.05
N ARG A 32 14.80 11.66 -3.34
CA ARG A 32 15.51 12.66 -4.16
C ARG A 32 14.80 14.01 -4.03
N GLY A 33 15.56 15.05 -3.66
CA GLY A 33 15.02 16.40 -3.53
C GLY A 33 13.85 16.53 -2.54
N GLY A 34 13.75 15.63 -1.55
CA GLY A 34 12.65 15.63 -0.59
C GLY A 34 11.34 14.99 -1.10
N ASP A 35 11.29 14.47 -2.32
CA ASP A 35 10.08 13.79 -2.81
C ASP A 35 9.96 12.35 -2.28
N VAL A 36 8.79 11.74 -2.46
CA VAL A 36 8.52 10.31 -2.19
C VAL A 36 9.23 9.45 -3.25
N PRO A 37 9.99 8.41 -2.86
CA PRO A 37 10.74 7.60 -3.81
C PRO A 37 9.81 6.70 -4.62
N LEU A 38 10.24 6.34 -5.82
CA LEU A 38 9.57 5.36 -6.66
C LEU A 38 9.74 3.95 -6.07
N ARG A 39 8.72 3.11 -6.22
CA ARG A 39 8.82 1.69 -5.86
C ARG A 39 10.00 1.00 -6.54
N THR A 40 10.36 1.39 -7.76
CA THR A 40 11.46 0.78 -8.53
C THR A 40 12.84 1.11 -7.98
N GLU A 41 12.97 2.17 -7.18
CA GLU A 41 14.22 2.57 -6.54
C GLU A 41 14.54 1.74 -5.30
N ILE A 42 13.53 1.07 -4.74
CA ILE A 42 13.70 0.22 -3.55
C ILE A 42 14.43 -1.07 -3.92
N ASP A 43 15.68 -1.19 -3.47
CA ASP A 43 16.49 -2.40 -3.51
C ASP A 43 16.33 -3.20 -2.19
N PRO A 44 15.75 -4.42 -2.23
CA PRO A 44 15.57 -5.28 -1.05
C PRO A 44 16.84 -5.51 -0.23
N ARG A 45 18.02 -5.47 -0.85
CA ARG A 45 19.31 -5.68 -0.18
C ARG A 45 19.61 -4.60 0.86
N GLY A 46 19.04 -3.39 0.70
CA GLY A 46 19.20 -2.31 1.66
C GLY A 46 18.48 -2.52 2.99
N ILE A 47 17.57 -3.50 3.07
CA ILE A 47 16.76 -3.83 4.25
C ILE A 47 16.84 -5.31 4.62
N GLU A 48 17.93 -5.99 4.23
CA GLU A 48 18.08 -7.46 4.34
C GLU A 48 17.72 -8.01 5.73
N SER A 49 18.18 -7.36 6.80
CA SER A 49 17.91 -7.76 8.19
C SER A 49 16.44 -7.70 8.61
N LEU A 50 15.59 -7.02 7.84
CA LEU A 50 14.17 -6.84 8.10
C LEU A 50 13.29 -7.40 6.97
N LEU A 51 13.85 -8.09 5.97
CA LEU A 51 13.07 -8.58 4.83
C LEU A 51 11.93 -9.53 5.23
N SER A 52 12.12 -10.36 6.26
CA SER A 52 11.07 -11.22 6.81
C SER A 52 9.90 -10.44 7.39
N ASN A 53 10.15 -9.21 7.84
CA ASN A 53 9.20 -8.31 8.49
C ASN A 53 8.64 -7.25 7.53
N ALA A 54 9.30 -7.06 6.39
CA ALA A 54 8.95 -6.06 5.40
C ALA A 54 7.78 -6.50 4.52
N PHE A 55 7.06 -5.54 3.97
CA PHE A 55 5.98 -5.77 3.02
C PHE A 55 5.86 -4.59 2.05
N ILE A 56 5.23 -4.84 0.89
CA ILE A 56 4.78 -3.79 -0.01
C ILE A 56 3.26 -3.83 -0.04
N ALA A 57 2.64 -2.68 0.19
CA ALA A 57 1.20 -2.49 0.08
C ALA A 57 0.84 -1.57 -1.08
N GLU A 58 -0.38 -1.72 -1.58
CA GLU A 58 -0.98 -0.89 -2.60
C GLU A 58 -2.29 -0.31 -2.10
N LYS A 59 -2.47 1.00 -2.28
CA LYS A 59 -3.76 1.67 -2.08
C LYS A 59 -4.75 1.16 -3.12
N VAL A 60 -5.87 0.60 -2.66
CA VAL A 60 -6.97 0.17 -3.55
C VAL A 60 -8.21 1.06 -3.43
N ALA A 61 -8.33 1.77 -2.31
CA ALA A 61 -9.34 2.80 -2.05
C ALA A 61 -8.82 3.68 -0.89
N PRO A 62 -9.43 4.85 -0.63
CA PRO A 62 -9.13 5.64 0.57
C PRO A 62 -9.25 4.77 1.83
N GLY A 63 -8.21 4.78 2.66
CA GLY A 63 -8.13 3.99 3.90
C GLY A 63 -7.94 2.47 3.73
N ILE A 64 -7.83 1.97 2.49
CA ILE A 64 -7.66 0.54 2.22
C ILE A 64 -6.36 0.30 1.45
N ALA A 65 -5.41 -0.33 2.13
CA ALA A 65 -4.16 -0.81 1.56
C ALA A 65 -4.15 -2.35 1.48
N ARG A 66 -3.89 -2.90 0.29
CA ARG A 66 -3.76 -4.34 0.03
C ARG A 66 -2.29 -4.75 0.04
N LEU A 67 -1.96 -5.83 0.76
CA LEU A 67 -0.62 -6.42 0.74
C LEU A 67 -0.35 -7.06 -0.63
N ARG A 68 0.71 -6.64 -1.31
CA ARG A 68 1.18 -7.20 -2.59
C ARG A 68 2.36 -8.13 -2.40
N ILE A 69 3.26 -7.75 -1.50
CA ILE A 69 4.39 -8.56 -1.05
C ILE A 69 4.33 -8.57 0.47
N ALA A 70 4.61 -9.71 1.09
CA ALA A 70 4.72 -9.83 2.54
C ALA A 70 5.88 -10.76 2.87
N GLY A 71 6.73 -10.33 3.79
CA GLY A 71 7.75 -11.18 4.39
C GLY A 71 7.11 -12.30 5.23
N THR A 72 7.89 -13.37 5.45
CA THR A 72 7.42 -14.59 6.10
C THR A 72 6.84 -14.35 7.50
N HIS A 73 7.36 -13.37 8.23
CA HIS A 73 6.91 -13.07 9.58
C HIS A 73 5.44 -12.67 9.65
N LEU A 74 4.92 -11.93 8.65
CA LEU A 74 3.51 -11.55 8.62
C LEU A 74 2.62 -12.80 8.47
N SER A 75 3.03 -13.73 7.60
CA SER A 75 2.35 -15.00 7.40
C SER A 75 2.42 -15.89 8.64
N ASP A 76 3.55 -15.92 9.34
CA ASP A 76 3.72 -16.65 10.60
C ASP A 76 2.78 -16.11 11.70
N VAL A 77 2.65 -14.77 11.79
CA VAL A 77 1.77 -14.11 12.77
C VAL A 77 0.29 -14.37 12.46
N MET A 78 -0.07 -14.46 11.18
CA MET A 78 -1.44 -14.73 10.73
C MET A 78 -1.77 -16.22 10.60
N GLY A 79 -0.77 -17.10 10.57
CA GLY A 79 -0.94 -18.54 10.35
C GLY A 79 -1.37 -18.91 8.93
N MET A 80 -1.28 -17.99 7.98
CA MET A 80 -1.69 -18.17 6.58
C MET A 80 -0.96 -17.16 5.69
N GLU A 81 -0.99 -17.39 4.37
CA GLU A 81 -0.51 -16.42 3.39
C GLU A 81 -1.37 -15.14 3.44
N VAL A 82 -0.71 -13.98 3.56
CA VAL A 82 -1.35 -12.67 3.71
C VAL A 82 -1.33 -11.81 2.45
N ARG A 83 -0.60 -12.21 1.40
CA ARG A 83 -0.64 -11.52 0.10
C ARG A 83 -2.08 -11.50 -0.43
N GLY A 84 -2.49 -10.34 -0.93
CA GLY A 84 -3.85 -10.06 -1.39
C GLY A 84 -4.81 -9.61 -0.28
N MET A 85 -4.46 -9.80 1.00
CA MET A 85 -5.28 -9.34 2.13
C MET A 85 -5.11 -7.82 2.37
N PRO A 86 -6.12 -7.16 2.96
CA PRO A 86 -5.95 -5.78 3.42
C PRO A 86 -5.00 -5.73 4.63
N LEU A 87 -4.20 -4.67 4.76
CA LEU A 87 -3.31 -4.44 5.90
C LEU A 87 -4.07 -4.44 7.24
N SER A 88 -5.33 -3.98 7.22
CA SER A 88 -6.25 -4.00 8.37
C SER A 88 -6.57 -5.41 8.90
N ALA A 89 -6.20 -6.48 8.18
CA ALA A 89 -6.32 -7.85 8.67
C ALA A 89 -5.44 -8.13 9.90
N LEU A 90 -4.30 -7.42 10.03
CA LEU A 90 -3.42 -7.47 11.21
C LEU A 90 -4.03 -6.75 12.42
N ILE A 91 -4.97 -5.84 12.19
CA ILE A 91 -5.53 -4.96 13.23
C ILE A 91 -6.86 -5.53 13.75
N ALA A 92 -7.06 -5.40 15.06
CA ALA A 92 -8.30 -5.73 15.73
C ALA A 92 -9.46 -4.91 15.13
N PRO A 93 -10.66 -5.49 14.94
CA PRO A 93 -11.76 -4.81 14.24
C PRO A 93 -12.09 -3.41 14.75
N GLU A 94 -12.03 -3.21 16.08
CA GLU A 94 -12.31 -1.93 16.74
C GLU A 94 -11.36 -0.80 16.34
N ASP A 95 -10.11 -1.09 15.98
CA ASP A 95 -9.09 -0.08 15.68
C ASP A 95 -8.83 0.07 14.17
N ARG A 96 -9.60 -0.62 13.32
CA ARG A 96 -9.45 -0.53 11.85
C ARG A 96 -9.78 0.84 11.30
N GLY A 97 -10.70 1.57 11.94
CA GLY A 97 -11.01 2.96 11.58
C GLY A 97 -9.80 3.87 11.73
N GLN A 98 -9.10 3.78 12.87
CA GLN A 98 -7.89 4.56 13.13
C GLN A 98 -6.76 4.25 12.12
N LEU A 99 -6.60 2.97 11.73
CA LEU A 99 -5.67 2.62 10.66
C LEU A 99 -6.12 3.19 9.30
N ALA A 100 -7.42 3.15 8.98
CA ALA A 100 -7.94 3.66 7.73
C ALA A 100 -7.67 5.17 7.59
N ASP A 101 -7.93 5.95 8.64
CA ASP A 101 -7.65 7.39 8.65
C ASP A 101 -6.15 7.67 8.47
N ALA A 102 -5.30 6.93 9.16
CA ALA A 102 -3.84 7.05 9.02
C ALA A 102 -3.34 6.68 7.62
N LEU A 103 -3.99 5.71 6.96
CA LEU A 103 -3.69 5.36 5.56
C LEU A 103 -4.18 6.43 4.59
N VAL A 104 -5.29 7.12 4.87
CA VAL A 104 -5.72 8.29 4.09
C VAL A 104 -4.67 9.39 4.18
N ASP A 105 -4.19 9.73 5.38
CA ASP A 105 -3.10 10.70 5.51
C ASP A 105 -1.85 10.21 4.76
N LEU A 106 -1.42 8.96 4.94
CA LEU A 106 -0.22 8.42 4.28
C LEU A 106 -0.23 8.58 2.74
N PHE A 107 -1.37 8.35 2.09
CA PHE A 107 -1.46 8.38 0.61
C PHE A 107 -1.94 9.71 0.05
N GLU A 108 -2.93 10.35 0.64
CA GLU A 108 -3.54 11.60 0.11
C GLU A 108 -2.81 12.86 0.63
N ARG A 109 -2.18 12.77 1.80
CA ARG A 109 -1.46 13.87 2.46
C ARG A 109 -0.07 13.37 2.87
N PRO A 110 0.81 13.11 1.89
CA PRO A 110 1.96 12.22 2.02
C PRO A 110 2.64 12.30 3.38
N ALA A 111 2.58 11.20 4.12
CA ALA A 111 3.04 11.12 5.50
C ALA A 111 3.68 9.75 5.77
N THR A 112 4.58 9.70 6.75
CA THR A 112 5.04 8.43 7.32
C THR A 112 4.16 8.05 8.50
N LEU A 113 3.98 6.75 8.68
CA LEU A 113 3.11 6.18 9.70
C LEU A 113 3.92 5.24 10.60
N ARG A 114 3.77 5.42 11.91
CA ARG A 114 4.20 4.46 12.92
C ARG A 114 3.03 4.14 13.85
N LEU A 115 2.73 2.87 14.03
CA LEU A 115 1.81 2.40 15.06
C LEU A 115 2.57 1.51 16.05
N ASP A 116 2.37 1.78 17.34
CA ASP A 116 2.69 0.84 18.39
C ASP A 116 1.43 0.05 18.72
N LEU A 117 1.57 -1.26 18.81
CA LEU A 117 0.49 -2.22 18.73
C LEU A 117 0.60 -3.24 19.86
N THR A 118 -0.53 -3.78 20.31
CA THR A 118 -0.56 -4.85 21.31
C THR A 118 -1.60 -5.91 20.95
N ALA A 119 -1.20 -7.18 20.98
CA ALA A 119 -2.12 -8.30 20.91
C ALA A 119 -2.35 -8.87 22.32
N PRO A 120 -3.61 -8.95 22.78
CA PRO A 120 -3.91 -9.45 24.12
C PRO A 120 -3.46 -10.90 24.29
N GLY A 121 -2.99 -11.22 25.49
CA GLY A 121 -2.73 -12.60 25.89
C GLY A 121 -4.01 -13.40 26.10
N GLY A 122 -3.87 -14.71 26.26
CA GLY A 122 -4.95 -15.62 26.60
C GLY A 122 -4.43 -16.94 27.17
N ILE A 123 -5.32 -17.89 27.44
CA ILE A 123 -5.02 -19.15 28.15
C ILE A 123 -3.86 -19.96 27.52
N ARG A 124 -3.60 -19.81 26.21
CA ARG A 124 -2.54 -20.51 25.47
C ARG A 124 -1.52 -19.59 24.78
N ARG A 125 -1.53 -18.29 25.08
CA ARG A 125 -0.64 -17.34 24.39
C ARG A 125 -0.31 -16.12 25.24
N ALA A 126 0.97 -15.76 25.29
CA ALA A 126 1.40 -14.53 25.95
C ALA A 126 0.87 -13.29 25.22
N ALA A 127 0.74 -12.17 25.94
CA ALA A 127 0.57 -10.87 25.30
C ALA A 127 1.79 -10.57 24.42
N MET A 128 1.58 -9.78 23.36
CA MET A 128 2.61 -9.53 22.37
C MET A 128 2.57 -8.07 21.95
N ALA A 129 3.71 -7.40 21.99
CA ALA A 129 3.85 -6.06 21.45
C ALA A 129 4.23 -6.13 19.97
N ALA A 130 3.86 -5.13 19.19
CA ALA A 130 4.34 -4.98 17.83
C ALA A 130 4.50 -3.50 17.48
N THR A 131 5.33 -3.24 16.48
CA THR A 131 5.44 -1.94 15.84
C THR A 131 5.25 -2.12 14.35
N LEU A 132 4.40 -1.28 13.78
CA LEU A 132 4.12 -1.21 12.36
C LEU A 132 4.60 0.15 11.84
N VAL A 133 5.57 0.13 10.93
CA VAL A 133 6.01 1.32 10.19
C VAL A 133 5.53 1.20 8.75
N VAL A 134 4.96 2.27 8.20
CA VAL A 134 4.50 2.35 6.81
C VAL A 134 4.99 3.65 6.19
N LEU A 135 5.64 3.55 5.04
CA LEU A 135 6.32 4.64 4.34
C LEU A 135 5.79 4.71 2.91
N PRO A 136 5.38 5.89 2.43
CA PRO A 136 4.78 6.02 1.11
C PRO A 136 5.81 5.79 0.01
N LEU A 137 5.34 5.30 -1.13
CA LEU A 137 6.09 5.11 -2.37
C LEU A 137 5.23 5.58 -3.55
N ARG A 138 5.89 6.11 -4.59
CA ARG A 138 5.25 6.34 -5.88
C ARG A 138 5.15 5.04 -6.67
N SER A 139 4.04 4.88 -7.39
CA SER A 139 3.88 3.84 -8.39
C SER A 139 4.68 4.19 -9.65
N ASP A 140 4.71 3.27 -10.61
CA ASP A 140 5.36 3.50 -11.91
C ASP A 140 4.64 4.60 -12.73
N LEU A 141 3.37 4.89 -12.41
CA LEU A 141 2.60 6.00 -12.98
C LEU A 141 2.82 7.33 -12.25
N GLY A 142 3.65 7.33 -11.20
CA GLY A 142 4.03 8.52 -10.44
C GLY A 142 3.07 8.90 -9.31
N ASP A 143 1.89 8.29 -9.19
CA ASP A 143 0.96 8.51 -8.08
C ASP A 143 1.44 7.85 -6.78
N ILE A 144 1.15 8.46 -5.62
CA ILE A 144 1.48 7.89 -4.31
C ILE A 144 0.40 6.86 -3.95
N SER A 145 0.56 5.65 -4.48
CA SER A 145 -0.38 4.52 -4.28
C SER A 145 0.31 3.22 -3.87
N ARG A 146 1.60 3.28 -3.54
CA ARG A 146 2.37 2.16 -3.00
C ARG A 146 2.93 2.54 -1.64
N ALA A 147 3.20 1.55 -0.81
CA ALA A 147 3.86 1.77 0.47
C ALA A 147 4.83 0.63 0.79
N LEU A 148 5.97 1.00 1.35
CA LEU A 148 6.92 0.09 1.97
C LEU A 148 6.62 0.06 3.47
N GLY A 149 6.39 -1.12 4.02
CA GLY A 149 6.13 -1.27 5.45
C GLY A 149 7.01 -2.31 6.12
N CYS A 150 7.12 -2.21 7.43
CA CYS A 150 7.82 -3.16 8.28
C CYS A 150 6.94 -3.44 9.51
N PHE A 151 6.71 -4.72 9.78
CA PHE A 151 5.92 -5.19 10.91
C PHE A 151 6.79 -6.07 11.80
N VAL A 152 7.11 -5.60 13.00
CA VAL A 152 7.97 -6.30 13.95
C VAL A 152 7.18 -6.58 15.21
N THR A 153 7.24 -7.82 15.69
CA THR A 153 6.61 -8.22 16.95
C THR A 153 7.66 -8.58 18.00
N SER A 154 7.37 -8.31 19.27
CA SER A 154 8.18 -8.76 20.41
C SER A 154 7.43 -9.85 21.18
N GLY A 155 8.12 -10.95 21.47
CA GLY A 155 7.60 -12.12 22.17
C GLY A 155 7.15 -13.26 21.23
N PRO A 156 6.81 -14.43 21.79
CA PRO A 156 6.43 -15.60 21.00
C PRO A 156 5.04 -15.42 20.35
N ILE A 157 4.92 -15.79 19.07
CA ILE A 157 3.67 -15.69 18.30
C ILE A 157 2.55 -16.53 18.95
N GLY A 158 2.86 -17.77 19.37
CA GLY A 158 1.86 -18.67 19.95
C GLY A 158 0.74 -19.02 18.95
N SER A 159 -0.52 -19.03 19.40
CA SER A 159 -1.67 -19.35 18.54
C SER A 159 -2.04 -18.21 17.59
N THR A 160 -2.07 -18.54 16.30
CA THR A 160 -2.43 -17.67 15.18
C THR A 160 -3.94 -17.78 14.85
N PRO A 161 -4.54 -16.79 14.16
CA PRO A 161 -3.97 -15.47 13.84
C PRO A 161 -3.84 -14.58 15.09
N ARG A 162 -2.84 -13.69 15.08
CA ARG A 162 -2.72 -12.60 16.06
C ARG A 162 -3.26 -11.30 15.45
N ARG A 163 -4.26 -10.71 16.10
CA ARG A 163 -4.75 -9.37 15.77
C ARG A 163 -4.36 -8.40 16.86
N PHE A 164 -3.97 -7.21 16.45
CA PHE A 164 -3.38 -6.22 17.33
C PHE A 164 -4.28 -5.00 17.49
N LYS A 165 -4.38 -4.52 18.72
CA LYS A 165 -4.97 -3.23 19.04
C LYS A 165 -3.95 -2.13 18.87
N VAL A 166 -4.41 -0.94 18.51
CA VAL A 166 -3.56 0.25 18.38
C VAL A 166 -3.38 0.89 19.74
N VAL A 167 -2.12 0.98 20.19
CA VAL A 167 -1.73 1.65 21.44
C VAL A 167 -1.37 3.10 21.18
N ALA A 168 -0.61 3.34 20.12
CA ALA A 168 -0.24 4.68 19.67
C ALA A 168 -0.23 4.70 18.14
N CYS A 169 -0.63 5.84 17.57
CA CYS A 169 -0.56 6.11 16.14
C CYS A 169 0.14 7.45 15.96
N LYS A 170 1.27 7.45 15.25
CA LYS A 170 2.03 8.65 14.91
C LYS A 170 2.06 8.79 13.39
N VAL A 171 1.43 9.85 12.92
CA VAL A 171 1.49 10.30 11.53
C VAL A 171 2.46 11.48 11.47
N THR A 172 3.49 11.39 10.63
CA THR A 172 4.46 12.48 10.44
C THR A 172 4.37 12.95 8.99
N PRO A 173 3.78 14.13 8.73
CA PRO A 173 3.70 14.69 7.39
C PRO A 173 5.07 14.79 6.72
N LEU A 174 5.11 14.60 5.41
CA LEU A 174 6.29 14.84 4.60
C LEU A 174 6.23 16.26 4.04
N ASP A 175 7.28 17.03 4.30
CA ASP A 175 7.53 18.25 3.56
C ASP A 175 8.01 17.86 2.16
N LEU A 176 7.06 17.76 1.22
CA LEU A 176 7.39 17.58 -0.18
C LEU A 176 7.89 18.91 -0.70
N THR A 177 9.14 18.92 -1.15
CA THR A 177 9.62 20.03 -1.97
C THR A 177 9.00 19.82 -3.34
N ASP A 178 8.27 20.81 -3.87
CA ASP A 178 7.57 20.70 -5.16
C ASP A 178 8.54 20.27 -6.28
N ALA A 179 8.63 18.96 -6.52
CA ALA A 179 9.39 18.36 -7.60
C ALA A 179 8.58 18.34 -8.92
N THR A 180 7.52 19.14 -9.01
CA THR A 180 6.67 19.27 -10.20
C THR A 180 6.77 20.67 -10.79
N ALA A 181 7.87 20.92 -11.51
CA ALA A 181 7.87 21.84 -12.65
C ALA A 181 8.81 21.39 -13.80
N THR A 182 9.17 20.11 -13.86
CA THR A 182 9.92 19.55 -15.01
C THR A 182 9.40 18.17 -15.38
N GLY A 183 8.47 18.14 -16.34
CA GLY A 183 7.82 16.95 -16.91
C GLY A 183 6.59 16.52 -16.11
N PHE A 184 5.35 16.75 -16.51
CA PHE A 184 4.74 16.68 -17.82
C PHE A 184 3.72 17.81 -17.99
N ARG A 185 4.01 18.76 -18.89
CA ARG A 185 3.00 19.62 -19.51
C ARG A 185 3.10 19.44 -21.01
N GLU A 186 2.79 18.23 -21.48
CA GLU A 186 2.50 17.98 -22.89
C GLU A 186 1.03 17.56 -23.02
N GLU A 187 0.29 18.44 -23.70
CA GLU A 187 -0.80 18.10 -24.58
C GLU A 187 -2.06 17.44 -24.00
N GLN A 188 -2.77 18.14 -23.12
CA GLN A 188 -4.23 18.17 -23.30
C GLN A 188 -4.50 18.91 -24.61
N ALA A 189 -4.46 18.16 -25.71
CA ALA A 189 -4.93 18.59 -27.01
C ALA A 189 -6.27 19.28 -26.81
N ARG A 190 -6.33 20.58 -27.13
CA ARG A 190 -7.59 21.29 -27.26
C ARG A 190 -8.43 20.51 -28.24
N LEU A 191 -9.47 19.84 -27.74
CA LEU A 191 -10.53 19.29 -28.56
C LEU A 191 -11.15 20.49 -29.29
N ALA A 192 -10.72 20.70 -30.53
CA ALA A 192 -11.36 21.63 -31.45
C ALA A 192 -12.81 21.15 -31.66
N PRO A 193 -13.80 22.04 -31.65
CA PRO A 193 -15.17 21.65 -31.95
C PRO A 193 -15.25 21.11 -33.40
N PRO A 194 -16.07 20.08 -33.66
CA PRO A 194 -16.20 19.52 -35.00
C PRO A 194 -16.76 20.56 -35.97
N ALA A 195 -16.13 20.66 -37.13
CA ALA A 195 -16.56 21.54 -38.23
C ALA A 195 -18.00 21.22 -38.70
N PRO A 196 -18.77 22.23 -39.14
CA PRO A 196 -20.14 22.03 -39.61
C PRO A 196 -20.13 21.18 -40.90
N LYS A 197 -20.93 20.12 -40.92
CA LYS A 197 -21.11 19.26 -42.10
C LYS A 197 -21.70 20.06 -43.24
N ALA A 198 -21.06 19.96 -44.40
CA ALA A 198 -21.49 20.53 -45.65
C ALA A 198 -22.88 20.02 -46.06
N ARG A 199 -23.59 20.92 -46.73
CA ARG A 199 -24.95 20.83 -47.29
C ARG A 199 -25.13 19.58 -48.16
N HIS A 200 -26.26 18.90 -47.98
CA HIS A 200 -26.73 17.82 -48.84
C HIS A 200 -26.85 18.26 -50.31
N GLU A 201 -26.01 17.73 -51.18
CA GLU A 201 -26.35 17.58 -52.60
C GLU A 201 -27.15 16.28 -52.79
N ARG A 202 -28.28 16.39 -53.48
CA ARG A 202 -29.16 15.28 -53.87
C ARG A 202 -28.45 14.39 -54.89
N PRO A 203 -28.35 13.06 -54.68
CA PRO A 203 -28.07 12.15 -55.77
C PRO A 203 -29.32 12.01 -56.67
N ALA A 204 -29.14 12.08 -57.98
CA ALA A 204 -30.16 11.76 -58.97
C ALA A 204 -30.51 10.26 -58.91
N PRO A 205 -31.78 9.86 -59.18
CA PRO A 205 -32.19 8.47 -59.08
C PRO A 205 -31.78 7.71 -60.35
N LEU A 206 -31.07 6.58 -60.17
CA LEU A 206 -30.91 5.57 -61.20
C LEU A 206 -31.30 4.20 -60.66
N SER A 207 -32.19 3.58 -61.42
CA SER A 207 -33.06 2.45 -61.11
C SER A 207 -32.33 1.15 -60.78
N HIS A 208 -32.93 0.37 -59.87
CA HIS A 208 -32.59 -1.03 -59.61
C HIS A 208 -32.88 -1.93 -60.82
N PRO A 209 -32.10 -3.02 -60.99
CA PRO A 209 -32.73 -4.34 -60.93
C PRO A 209 -32.06 -5.28 -59.92
N SER A 210 -32.94 -5.94 -59.16
CA SER A 210 -32.84 -7.20 -58.41
C SER A 210 -31.62 -8.12 -58.64
N GLU A 211 -30.97 -8.54 -57.55
CA GLU A 211 -30.74 -9.97 -57.26
C GLU A 211 -30.41 -10.20 -55.76
N ARG A 212 -31.18 -11.08 -55.10
CA ARG A 212 -30.89 -11.62 -53.74
C ARG A 212 -30.16 -12.95 -53.90
N PRO A 213 -29.29 -13.35 -52.94
CA PRO A 213 -29.66 -14.50 -52.12
C PRO A 213 -29.29 -14.39 -50.63
N TYR A 214 -29.90 -15.30 -49.86
CA TYR A 214 -30.22 -15.25 -48.42
C TYR A 214 -29.09 -15.69 -47.47
N LEU A 215 -29.13 -15.13 -46.25
CA LEU A 215 -28.44 -15.62 -45.04
C LEU A 215 -29.06 -16.96 -44.58
N ARG A 216 -28.24 -17.95 -44.21
CA ARG A 216 -28.71 -19.19 -43.54
C ARG A 216 -28.62 -19.05 -42.02
N LEU A 217 -29.70 -19.38 -41.33
CA LEU A 217 -29.72 -19.61 -39.88
C LEU A 217 -29.12 -20.99 -39.57
N VAL A 218 -28.20 -21.05 -38.61
CA VAL A 218 -27.70 -22.29 -38.01
C VAL A 218 -28.46 -22.47 -36.71
N HIS A 219 -29.24 -23.55 -36.61
CA HIS A 219 -29.69 -24.07 -35.32
C HIS A 219 -28.59 -24.97 -34.76
N SER A 220 -28.22 -24.74 -33.51
CA SER A 220 -27.39 -25.66 -32.72
C SER A 220 -28.33 -26.62 -31.98
N ASP A 221 -28.02 -27.91 -32.04
CA ASP A 221 -28.48 -28.94 -31.08
C ASP A 221 -27.56 -28.93 -29.84
#